data_AF-A0A286TTX5-F1
#
_entry.id   AF-A0A286TTX5-F1
#
_cell.length_a   1.000
_cell.length_b   1.000
_cell.length_c   1.000
_cell.angle_alpha   90.00
_cell.angle_beta   90.00
_cell.angle_gamma   90.00
#
_symmetry.space_group_name_H-M   'P 1'
#
loop_
_entity.id
_entity.type
_entity.pdbx_description
1 polymer ?
#
loop_
_entity_poly.entity_id
_entity_poly.type
_entity_poly.pdbx_seq_one_letter_code
_entity_poly.pdbx_strand_id
1 'polypeptide(L)' 'MVEVDGKKRFRFIKPIYVDVGCLQCHGKKREIRPEIKQFLESKYPFDQAFEYKEGELRGGISISISPELLGIEK' A
#
# COMPACT_ATOMS: atom_id res chain seq x y z
N MET A 1 -18.27 -8.36 4.60
CA MET A 1 -18.03 -8.10 6.03
C MET A 1 -16.82 -8.92 6.48
N VAL A 2 -16.11 -8.49 7.51
CA VAL A 2 -14.99 -9.20 8.12
C VAL A 2 -15.15 -9.16 9.63
N GLU A 3 -14.57 -10.13 10.33
CA GLU A 3 -14.47 -10.10 11.79
C GLU A 3 -13.09 -9.60 12.20
N VAL A 4 -13.05 -8.57 13.04
CA VAL A 4 -11.82 -7.98 13.58
C VAL A 4 -12.04 -7.79 15.07
N ASP A 5 -11.20 -8.42 15.90
CA ASP A 5 -11.29 -8.41 17.36
C ASP A 5 -12.68 -8.82 17.90
N GLY A 6 -13.30 -9.84 17.29
CA GLY A 6 -14.63 -10.33 17.67
C GLY A 6 -15.80 -9.44 17.25
N LYS A 7 -15.56 -8.37 16.48
CA LYS A 7 -16.60 -7.44 16.00
C LYS A 7 -16.75 -7.54 14.48
N LYS A 8 -17.99 -7.62 14.01
CA LYS A 8 -18.31 -7.55 12.58
C LYS A 8 -18.08 -6.15 12.05
N ARG A 9 -17.32 -6.03 10.96
CA ARG A 9 -17.06 -4.76 10.27
C ARG A 9 -17.35 -4.88 8.78
N PHE A 10 -17.75 -3.77 8.17
CA PHE A 10 -17.70 -3.64 6.72
C PHE A 10 -16.25 -3.45 6.28
N ARG A 11 -15.88 -4.04 5.14
CA ARG A 11 -14.55 -3.86 4.55
C ARG A 11 -14.70 -3.45 3.10
N PHE A 12 -14.01 -2.35 2.76
CA PHE A 12 -13.80 -1.91 1.40
C PHE A 12 -12.32 -2.01 1.08
N ILE A 13 -11.98 -2.52 -0.10
CA ILE A 13 -10.60 -2.57 -0.59
C ILE A 13 -10.52 -1.92 -1.96
N LYS A 14 -9.54 -1.04 -2.15
CA LYS A 14 -9.23 -0.45 -3.45
C LYS A 14 -7.78 -0.80 -3.83
N PRO A 15 -7.53 -1.42 -5.00
CA PRO A 15 -6.18 -1.69 -5.44
C PRO A 15 -5.43 -0.40 -5.75
N ILE A 16 -4.11 -0.44 -5.55
CA ILE A 16 -3.16 0.59 -5.99
C ILE A 16 -2.34 -0.03 -7.11
N TYR A 17 -2.40 0.58 -8.29
CA TYR A 17 -1.55 0.21 -9.41
C TYR A 17 -0.37 1.18 -9.52
N VAL A 18 0.75 0.69 -10.00
CA VAL A 18 1.98 1.45 -10.19
C VAL A 18 1.82 2.36 -11.41
N ASP A 19 2.08 3.65 -11.23
CA ASP A 19 2.15 4.65 -12.29
C ASP A 19 3.62 5.03 -12.56
N VAL A 20 3.92 5.75 -13.65
CA VAL A 20 5.27 6.14 -14.06
C VAL A 20 5.99 6.91 -12.95
N GLY A 21 5.29 7.79 -12.23
CA GLY A 21 5.85 8.53 -11.10
C GLY A 21 6.32 7.64 -9.95
N CYS A 22 5.68 6.50 -9.74
CA CYS A 22 6.04 5.55 -8.68
C CYS A 22 7.43 4.93 -8.93
N LEU A 23 7.80 4.75 -10.20
CA LEU A 23 9.05 4.08 -10.61
C LEU A 23 10.30 4.88 -10.25
N GLN A 24 10.17 6.18 -9.93
CA GLN A 24 11.28 7.02 -9.49
C GLN A 24 11.90 6.53 -8.17
N CYS A 25 11.11 5.85 -7.33
CA CYS A 25 11.54 5.27 -6.05
C CYS A 25 11.36 3.76 -5.98
N HIS A 26 10.31 3.22 -6.61
CA HIS A 26 9.91 1.82 -6.51
C HIS A 26 10.22 0.99 -7.77
N GLY A 27 10.92 1.57 -8.75
CA GLY A 27 11.40 0.88 -9.95
C GLY A 27 12.62 -0.01 -9.67
N LYS A 28 13.42 -0.30 -10.70
CA LYS A 28 14.63 -1.12 -10.53
C LYS A 28 15.65 -0.39 -9.67
N LYS A 29 16.25 -1.07 -8.68
CA LYS A 29 17.23 -0.48 -7.75
C LYS A 29 18.46 0.13 -8.43
N ARG A 30 18.77 -0.30 -9.65
CA ARG A 30 19.88 0.22 -10.47
C ARG A 30 19.50 1.48 -11.28
N GLU A 31 18.21 1.76 -11.42
CA GLU A 31 17.65 2.83 -12.27
C GLU A 31 17.16 4.03 -11.44
N ILE A 32 16.98 3.87 -10.12
CA ILE A 32 16.65 4.97 -9.19
C ILE A 32 17.84 5.88 -8.93
N ARG A 33 17.57 7.15 -8.60
CA ARG A 33 18.59 8.15 -8.27
C ARG A 33 19.44 7.72 -7.05
N PRO A 34 20.77 7.90 -7.07
CA PRO A 34 21.65 7.49 -5.97
C PRO A 34 21.24 8.07 -4.61
N GLU A 35 20.80 9.33 -4.58
CA GLU A 35 20.41 10.02 -3.34
C GLU A 35 19.15 9.40 -2.73
N ILE A 36 18.18 9.01 -3.57
CA ILE A 36 16.96 8.32 -3.14
C ILE A 36 17.31 6.91 -2.64
N LYS A 37 18.16 6.19 -3.38
CA LYS A 37 18.61 4.86 -2.98
C LYS A 37 19.27 4.89 -1.59
N GLN A 38 20.22 5.80 -1.38
CA GLN A 38 20.92 5.94 -0.11
C GLN A 38 19.97 6.29 1.05
N PHE A 39 19.01 7.18 0.80
CA PHE A 39 17.97 7.51 1.78
C PHE A 39 17.12 6.28 2.14
N LEU A 40 16.64 5.54 1.14
CA LEU A 40 15.80 4.35 1.36
C LEU A 40 16.57 3.24 2.07
N GLU A 41 17.81 2.96 1.68
CA GLU A 41 18.65 1.95 2.36
C GLU A 41 18.93 2.32 3.82
N SER A 42 19.09 3.61 4.14
CA SER A 42 19.30 4.09 5.50
C SER A 42 18.02 4.04 6.36
N LYS A 43 16.88 4.49 5.82
CA LYS A 43 15.62 4.62 6.58
C LYS A 43 14.79 3.34 6.60
N TYR A 44 14.90 2.53 5.55
CA TYR A 44 14.13 1.32 5.34
C TYR A 44 15.06 0.17 4.92
N PRO A 45 15.95 -0.29 5.80
CA PRO A 45 16.97 -1.30 5.46
C PRO A 45 16.41 -2.66 5.01
N PHE A 46 15.13 -2.93 5.29
CA PHE A 46 14.43 -4.16 4.91
C PHE A 46 13.38 -3.92 3.82
N ASP A 47 13.45 -2.81 3.08
CA ASP A 47 12.46 -2.47 2.07
C ASP A 47 12.46 -3.47 0.89
N GLN A 48 11.26 -3.98 0.61
CA GLN A 48 10.97 -4.92 -0.47
C GLN A 48 10.18 -4.28 -1.61
N ALA A 49 9.82 -3.01 -1.51
CA ALA A 49 8.98 -2.31 -2.47
C ALA A 49 9.77 -1.80 -3.69
N PHE A 50 10.47 -2.68 -4.39
CA PHE A 50 11.27 -2.35 -5.57
C PHE A 50 10.92 -3.28 -6.74
N GLU A 51 11.56 -3.01 -7.88
CA GLU A 51 11.47 -3.82 -9.10
C GLU A 51 10.06 -3.84 -9.74
N TYR A 52 9.21 -2.88 -9.38
CA TYR A 52 7.90 -2.72 -10.00
C TYR A 52 8.00 -2.22 -11.44
N LYS A 53 6.94 -2.50 -12.21
CA LYS A 53 6.68 -1.96 -13.55
C LYS A 53 5.35 -1.20 -13.56
N GLU A 54 5.22 -0.29 -14.52
CA GLU A 54 3.96 0.41 -14.76
C GLU A 54 2.79 -0.57 -14.95
N GLY A 55 1.66 -0.27 -14.31
CA GLY A 55 0.45 -1.11 -14.34
C GLY A 55 0.47 -2.30 -13.38
N GLU A 56 1.58 -2.63 -12.72
CA GLU A 56 1.60 -3.71 -11.74
C GLU A 56 0.81 -3.37 -10.47
N LEU A 57 0.33 -4.41 -9.79
CA LEU A 57 -0.36 -4.25 -8.51
C LEU A 57 0.66 -3.93 -7.42
N ARG A 58 0.64 -2.71 -6.91
CA ARG A 58 1.51 -2.27 -5.81
C ARG A 58 1.03 -2.79 -4.45
N GLY A 59 -0.29 -2.87 -4.28
CA GLY A 59 -0.95 -3.19 -3.02
C GLY A 59 -2.41 -2.72 -3.03
N GLY A 60 -2.96 -2.41 -1.85
CA GLY A 60 -4.33 -1.91 -1.75
C GLY A 60 -4.59 -1.12 -0.48
N ILE A 61 -5.53 -0.18 -0.57
CA ILE A 61 -6.07 0.53 0.59
C ILE A 61 -7.22 -0.29 1.14
N SER A 62 -7.12 -0.72 2.39
CA SER A 62 -8.16 -1.47 3.09
C SER A 62 -8.81 -0.58 4.15
N ILE A 63 -10.11 -0.35 4.04
CA ILE A 63 -10.90 0.43 4.98
C ILE A 63 -11.82 -0.52 5.72
N SER A 64 -11.79 -0.48 7.05
CA SER A 64 -12.69 -1.26 7.91
C SER A 64 -13.60 -0.33 8.70
N ILE A 65 -14.92 -0.43 8.47
CA ILE A 65 -15.92 0.49 9.03
C ILE A 65 -16.80 -0.26 10.02
N SER A 66 -16.97 0.33 11.20
CA SER A 66 -17.90 -0.18 12.22
C SER A 66 -19.35 0.07 11.77
N PRO A 67 -20.26 -0.92 11.85
CA PRO A 67 -21.67 -0.73 11.52
C PRO A 67 -22.31 0.46 12.24
N GLU A 68 -21.92 0.72 13.48
CA GLU A 68 -22.41 1.81 14.33
C GLU A 68 -22.11 3.20 13.71
N LEU A 69 -20.98 3.35 13.01
CA LEU A 69 -20.61 4.62 12.34
C LEU A 69 -21.48 4.91 11.11
N LEU A 70 -22.19 3.91 10.60
CA LEU A 70 -23.07 4.03 9.43
C LEU A 70 -24.54 4.18 9.85
N GLY A 71 -24.82 4.30 11.15
CA GLY A 71 -26.20 4.28 11.66
C GLY A 71 -26.93 2.96 11.41
N ILE A 72 -26.18 1.91 11.05
CA ILE A 72 -26.69 0.54 10.92
C ILE A 72 -26.55 -0.06 12.32
N GLU A 73 -27.42 0.38 13.23
CA GLU A 73 -27.61 -0.30 14.51
C GLU A 73 -28.24 -1.67 14.24
N LYS A 74 -27.86 -2.63 15.07
CA LYS A 74 -28.31 -4.01 14.96
C LYS A 74 -29.75 -4.16 15.44
#